data_AF-A0A8J5BTJ5-F1
#
_entry.id   AF-A0A8J5BTJ5-F1
#
_cell.length_a   1.000
_cell.length_b   1.000
_cell.length_c   1.000
_cell.angle_alpha   90.00
_cell.angle_beta   90.00
_cell.angle_gamma   90.00
#
_symmetry.space_group_name_H-M   'P 1'
#
loop_
_entity.id
_entity.type
_entity.pdbx_description
1 polymer ?
#
loop_
_entity_poly.entity_id
_entity_poly.type
_entity_poly.pdbx_seq_one_letter_code
_entity_poly.pdbx_strand_id
1 'polypeptide(L)'
;MFQGAGVGCGAALPAIYCALHGAHITLQDYNEEVINYVTIPNVALNLSGSLGDANTSADVQPDTLSSIATFYSGDWDAVNQLLSSKHNCEISKAENMTDDEGGKFDLILTSETIYNPSCHKKLLDVMTACLKQDGTILLAAKTHYFGVGGGTQQFADFVKAQDQLKVQSITSNKLALAR
;
A
#
# COMPACT_ATOMS: atom_id res chain seq x y z
N MET A 1 14.56 -0.39 -8.86
CA MET A 1 13.57 0.71 -8.83
C MET A 1 12.92 0.69 -7.45
N PHE A 2 12.57 1.84 -6.87
CA PHE A 2 11.90 1.87 -5.57
C PHE A 2 10.46 1.39 -5.70
N GLN A 3 10.07 0.40 -4.89
CA GLN A 3 8.77 -0.26 -4.92
C GLN A 3 7.94 0.21 -3.72
N GLY A 4 6.88 0.98 -3.98
CA GLY A 4 5.91 1.41 -2.98
C GLY A 4 4.61 0.60 -3.05
N ALA A 5 3.92 0.42 -1.92
CA ALA A 5 2.58 -0.15 -1.89
C ALA A 5 1.60 0.70 -1.08
N GLY A 6 0.35 0.78 -1.53
CA GLY A 6 -0.78 1.34 -0.78
C GLY A 6 -1.81 0.26 -0.46
N VAL A 7 -1.94 -0.11 0.82
CA VAL A 7 -2.88 -1.15 1.28
C VAL A 7 -4.11 -0.50 1.91
N GLY A 8 -5.29 -0.81 1.39
CA GLY A 8 -6.51 -0.05 1.67
C GLY A 8 -6.38 1.39 1.15
N CYS A 9 -6.05 1.54 -0.12
CA CYS A 9 -5.55 2.80 -0.67
C CYS A 9 -6.61 3.88 -0.85
N GLY A 10 -7.88 3.54 -1.05
CA GLY A 10 -8.93 4.52 -1.37
C GLY A 10 -8.51 5.44 -2.51
N ALA A 11 -8.38 6.75 -2.25
CA ALA A 11 -7.95 7.74 -3.23
C ALA A 11 -6.45 7.69 -3.60
N ALA A 12 -5.65 6.86 -2.93
CA ALA A 12 -4.23 6.60 -3.17
C ALA A 12 -3.26 7.81 -3.09
N LEU A 13 -3.68 8.94 -2.53
CA LEU A 13 -2.88 10.18 -2.50
C LEU A 13 -1.44 10.00 -1.95
N PRO A 14 -1.20 9.28 -0.83
CA PRO A 14 0.16 9.10 -0.33
C PRO A 14 1.06 8.31 -1.29
N ALA A 15 0.50 7.30 -1.98
CA ALA A 15 1.23 6.50 -2.94
C ALA A 15 1.46 7.25 -4.26
N ILE A 16 0.49 8.06 -4.71
CA ILE A 16 0.67 8.98 -5.85
C ILE A 16 1.87 9.91 -5.60
N TYR A 17 2.02 10.43 -4.38
CA TYR A 17 3.20 11.22 -4.02
C TYR A 17 4.51 10.44 -4.21
N CYS A 18 4.56 9.16 -3.83
CA CYS A 18 5.72 8.32 -4.10
C CYS A 18 5.99 8.14 -5.59
N ALA A 19 4.94 7.93 -6.41
CA ALA A 19 5.09 7.78 -7.86
C ALA A 19 5.61 9.06 -8.52
N LEU A 20 5.16 10.23 -8.09
CA LEU A 20 5.69 11.53 -8.53
C LEU A 20 7.20 11.70 -8.23
N HIS A 21 7.74 10.91 -7.30
CA HIS A 21 9.17 10.88 -6.95
C HIS A 21 9.89 9.65 -7.53
N GLY A 22 9.31 9.01 -8.56
CA GLY A 22 9.95 7.94 -9.33
C GLY A 22 9.80 6.53 -8.75
N ALA A 23 8.93 6.33 -7.75
CA ALA A 23 8.55 5.00 -7.31
C ALA A 23 7.60 4.31 -8.30
N HIS A 24 7.75 3.00 -8.48
CA HIS A 24 6.65 2.20 -8.99
C HIS A 24 5.74 1.82 -7.83
N ILE A 25 4.42 1.98 -8.00
CA ILE A 25 3.44 1.81 -6.93
C ILE A 25 2.49 0.65 -7.19
N THR A 26 2.24 -0.14 -6.16
CA THR A 26 1.19 -1.18 -6.17
C THR A 26 0.06 -0.77 -5.25
N LEU A 27 -1.16 -0.67 -5.77
CA LEU A 27 -2.31 -0.14 -5.05
C LEU A 27 -3.36 -1.23 -4.85
N GLN A 28 -3.83 -1.35 -3.62
CA GLN A 28 -4.84 -2.32 -3.23
C GLN A 28 -5.98 -1.64 -2.46
N ASP A 29 -7.21 -1.95 -2.85
CA ASP A 29 -8.41 -1.66 -2.08
C ASP A 29 -9.29 -2.91 -1.96
N TYR A 30 -10.18 -2.96 -0.99
CA TYR A 30 -11.11 -4.08 -0.87
C TYR A 30 -12.10 -4.12 -2.05
N ASN A 31 -12.60 -2.94 -2.46
CA ASN A 31 -13.67 -2.84 -3.45
C ASN A 31 -13.09 -2.58 -4.85
N GLU A 32 -13.53 -3.37 -5.83
CA GLU A 32 -13.13 -3.20 -7.23
C GLU A 32 -13.59 -1.84 -7.79
N GLU A 33 -14.76 -1.37 -7.39
CA GLU A 33 -15.29 -0.08 -7.81
C GLU A 33 -14.42 1.09 -7.31
N VAL A 34 -13.82 0.97 -6.13
CA VAL A 34 -12.87 1.98 -5.61
C VAL A 34 -11.60 1.98 -6.46
N ILE A 35 -11.11 0.82 -6.86
CA ILE A 35 -9.97 0.73 -7.79
C ILE A 35 -10.30 1.40 -9.12
N ASN A 36 -11.41 0.99 -9.75
CA ASN A 36 -11.75 1.40 -11.11
C ASN A 36 -12.21 2.86 -11.22
N TYR A 37 -12.97 3.36 -10.24
CA TYR A 37 -13.63 4.67 -10.36
C TYR A 37 -13.06 5.77 -9.45
N VAL A 38 -12.10 5.44 -8.57
CA VAL A 38 -11.45 6.43 -7.70
C VAL A 38 -9.93 6.35 -7.84
N THR A 39 -9.37 5.16 -7.62
CA THR A 39 -7.92 4.96 -7.55
C THR A 39 -7.24 5.21 -8.89
N ILE A 40 -7.65 4.47 -9.93
CA ILE A 40 -7.08 4.58 -11.28
C ILE A 40 -7.22 6.00 -11.84
N PRO A 41 -8.41 6.65 -11.80
CA PRO A 41 -8.56 8.03 -12.26
C PRO A 41 -7.66 9.02 -11.50
N ASN A 42 -7.54 8.89 -10.18
CA ASN A 42 -6.67 9.78 -9.39
C ASN A 42 -5.19 9.63 -9.78
N VAL A 43 -4.72 8.40 -9.98
CA VAL A 43 -3.34 8.14 -10.42
C VAL A 43 -3.12 8.73 -11.81
N ALA A 44 -4.00 8.45 -12.77
CA ALA A 44 -3.89 8.97 -14.13
C ALA A 44 -3.86 10.51 -14.15
N LEU A 45 -4.78 11.17 -13.44
CA LEU A 45 -4.85 12.63 -13.38
C LEU A 45 -3.57 13.26 -12.82
N ASN A 46 -3.01 12.70 -11.74
CA ASN A 46 -1.82 13.28 -11.10
C ASN A 46 -0.52 12.95 -11.84
N LEU A 47 -0.44 11.83 -12.56
CA LEU A 47 0.77 11.44 -13.29
C LEU A 47 0.82 12.01 -14.72
N SER A 48 -0.33 12.37 -15.31
CA SER A 48 -0.41 12.96 -16.66
C SER A 48 0.56 14.13 -16.89
N GLY A 49 0.67 15.05 -15.93
CA GLY A 49 1.53 16.23 -16.04
C GLY A 49 3.03 15.97 -15.83
N SER A 50 3.40 14.84 -15.23
CA SER A 50 4.80 14.47 -14.96
C SER A 50 5.42 13.59 -16.07
N LEU A 51 4.61 13.11 -17.01
CA LEU A 51 5.00 12.12 -18.03
C LEU A 51 5.26 12.70 -19.44
N GLY A 52 5.16 14.01 -19.62
CA GLY A 52 5.61 14.70 -20.83
C GLY A 52 4.49 15.22 -21.74
N ASP A 53 4.73 16.43 -22.25
CA ASP A 53 3.96 17.26 -23.17
C ASP A 53 2.61 17.81 -22.68
N ALA A 54 2.66 19.08 -22.25
CA ALA A 54 1.53 19.96 -21.92
C ALA A 54 0.50 20.17 -23.06
N ASN A 55 0.70 19.52 -24.22
CA ASN A 55 -0.14 19.61 -25.41
C ASN A 55 -0.86 18.30 -25.74
N THR A 56 -0.63 17.23 -24.98
CA THR A 56 -1.30 15.93 -25.16
C THR A 56 -2.54 15.90 -24.26
N SER A 57 -3.67 15.48 -24.82
CA SER A 57 -4.95 15.31 -24.12
C SER A 57 -4.77 14.62 -22.77
N ALA A 58 -5.57 15.01 -21.77
CA ALA A 58 -5.52 14.59 -20.36
C ALA A 58 -5.65 13.06 -20.08
N ASP A 59 -5.66 12.23 -21.12
CA ASP A 59 -5.77 10.79 -21.03
C ASP A 59 -4.39 10.14 -21.05
N VAL A 60 -3.94 9.70 -19.87
CA VAL A 60 -2.74 8.85 -19.76
C VAL A 60 -2.99 7.54 -20.49
N GLN A 61 -2.13 7.21 -21.45
CA GLN A 61 -2.22 5.93 -22.16
C GLN A 61 -2.09 4.75 -21.17
N PRO A 62 -2.90 3.69 -21.33
CA PRO A 62 -2.88 2.54 -20.41
C PRO A 62 -1.48 1.94 -20.21
N ASP A 63 -0.70 1.81 -21.28
CA ASP A 63 0.67 1.25 -21.23
C ASP A 63 1.60 2.09 -20.35
N THR A 64 1.49 3.43 -20.43
CA THR A 64 2.26 4.34 -19.59
C THR A 64 1.87 4.20 -18.12
N LEU A 65 0.57 4.08 -17.83
CA LEU A 65 0.09 3.90 -16.47
C LEU A 65 0.58 2.57 -15.87
N SER A 66 0.51 1.48 -16.65
CA SER A 66 0.99 0.16 -16.22
C SER A 66 2.51 0.09 -16.00
N SER A 67 3.28 1.01 -16.57
CA SER A 67 4.72 1.10 -16.31
C SER A 67 5.06 1.71 -14.94
N ILE A 68 4.08 2.34 -14.26
CA ILE A 68 4.28 3.07 -13.00
C ILE A 68 3.41 2.51 -11.88
N ALA A 69 2.23 1.98 -12.21
CA ALA A 69 1.25 1.55 -11.24
C ALA A 69 0.66 0.17 -11.57
N THR A 70 0.55 -0.66 -10.54
CA THR A 70 -0.20 -1.93 -10.56
C THR A 70 -1.38 -1.84 -9.59
N PHE A 71 -2.54 -2.40 -9.97
CA PHE A 71 -3.78 -2.28 -9.19
C PHE A 71 -4.35 -3.66 -8.83
N TYR A 72 -4.83 -3.80 -7.60
CA TYR A 72 -5.50 -5.01 -7.10
C TYR A 72 -6.75 -4.63 -6.31
N SER A 73 -7.80 -5.44 -6.45
CA SER A 73 -8.98 -5.38 -5.59
C SER A 73 -9.16 -6.69 -4.82
N GLY A 74 -9.78 -6.62 -3.64
CA GLY A 74 -10.20 -7.79 -2.86
C GLY A 74 -9.67 -7.83 -1.43
N ASP A 75 -10.06 -8.89 -0.71
CA ASP A 75 -9.64 -9.17 0.67
C ASP A 75 -8.12 -9.37 0.77
N TRP A 76 -7.53 -8.93 1.88
CA TRP A 76 -6.09 -9.01 2.10
C TRP A 76 -5.53 -10.44 2.01
N ASP A 77 -6.27 -11.48 2.41
CA ASP A 77 -5.79 -12.86 2.27
C ASP A 77 -5.67 -13.27 0.81
N ALA A 78 -6.66 -12.89 -0.02
CA ALA A 78 -6.67 -13.19 -1.44
C ALA A 78 -5.54 -12.45 -2.18
N VAL A 79 -5.34 -11.17 -1.84
CA VAL A 79 -4.23 -10.38 -2.38
C VAL A 79 -2.88 -10.94 -1.93
N ASN A 80 -2.76 -11.35 -0.67
CA ASN A 80 -1.54 -11.96 -0.15
C ASN A 80 -1.16 -13.24 -0.92
N GLN A 81 -2.13 -14.11 -1.18
CA GLN A 81 -1.92 -15.32 -1.99
C GLN A 81 -1.49 -14.98 -3.42
N LEU A 82 -2.14 -13.99 -4.04
CA LEU A 82 -1.80 -13.55 -5.39
C LEU A 82 -0.38 -12.99 -5.47
N LEU A 83 0.01 -12.10 -4.55
CA LEU A 83 1.35 -11.51 -4.51
C LEU A 83 2.41 -12.58 -4.25
N SER A 84 2.20 -13.45 -3.26
CA SER A 84 3.11 -14.56 -2.95
C SER A 84 3.30 -15.50 -4.15
N SER A 85 2.24 -15.79 -4.91
CA SER A 85 2.31 -16.63 -6.10
C SER A 85 3.12 -16.00 -7.23
N LYS A 86 3.02 -14.68 -7.41
CA LYS A 86 3.80 -13.93 -8.40
C LYS A 86 5.28 -13.90 -8.01
N HIS A 87 5.59 -13.65 -6.75
CA HIS A 87 6.97 -13.67 -6.24
C HIS A 87 7.65 -15.02 -6.49
N ASN A 88 6.98 -16.13 -6.19
CA ASN A 88 7.52 -17.47 -6.44
C ASN A 88 7.79 -17.73 -7.94
N CYS A 89 6.93 -17.22 -8.82
CA CYS A 89 7.11 -17.32 -10.27
C CYS A 89 8.23 -16.40 -10.82
N GLU A 90 8.50 -15.28 -10.17
CA GLU A 90 9.56 -14.34 -10.55
C GLU A 90 10.93 -14.82 -10.06
N ILE A 91 11.03 -15.30 -8.82
CA ILE A 91 12.25 -15.89 -8.26
C ILE A 91 12.73 -17.07 -9.10
N SER A 92 11.82 -17.96 -9.49
CA SER A 92 12.15 -19.12 -10.35
C SER A 92 12.63 -18.75 -11.76
N LYS A 93 12.40 -17.51 -12.22
CA LYS A 93 12.96 -16.98 -13.48
C LYS A 93 14.29 -16.24 -13.28
N ALA A 94 14.53 -15.75 -12.07
CA ALA A 94 15.68 -14.93 -11.70
C ALA A 94 16.88 -15.72 -11.15
N GLU A 95 16.88 -17.07 -11.22
CA GLU A 95 17.91 -17.98 -10.68
C GLU A 95 19.37 -17.72 -11.13
N ASN A 96 19.63 -16.70 -11.96
CA ASN A 96 20.96 -16.26 -12.39
C ASN A 96 21.33 -14.81 -12.03
N MET A 97 20.57 -14.09 -11.21
CA MET A 97 20.92 -12.72 -10.76
C MET A 97 20.71 -12.55 -9.25
N THR A 98 21.69 -11.94 -8.60
CA THR A 98 21.82 -11.74 -7.15
C THR A 98 20.77 -10.77 -6.57
N ASP A 99 20.33 -11.07 -5.34
CA ASP A 99 19.73 -10.17 -4.34
C ASP A 99 18.45 -9.37 -4.69
N ASP A 100 17.80 -9.64 -5.83
CA ASP A 100 16.48 -9.07 -6.09
C ASP A 100 15.42 -9.86 -5.33
N GLU A 101 14.91 -9.32 -4.21
CA GLU A 101 13.72 -9.82 -3.50
C GLU A 101 12.45 -9.58 -4.37
N GLY A 102 12.45 -10.18 -5.56
CA GLY A 102 11.56 -9.91 -6.68
C GLY A 102 10.12 -9.66 -6.24
N GLY A 103 9.67 -8.42 -6.44
CA GLY A 103 8.29 -7.99 -6.21
C GLY A 103 7.95 -7.55 -4.78
N LYS A 104 8.87 -7.57 -3.81
CA LYS A 104 8.64 -6.99 -2.48
C LYS A 104 8.78 -5.47 -2.44
N PHE A 105 8.25 -4.83 -1.41
CA PHE A 105 8.14 -3.38 -1.27
C PHE A 105 9.17 -2.80 -0.31
N ASP A 106 9.80 -1.70 -0.73
CA ASP A 106 10.65 -0.84 0.11
C ASP A 106 9.80 -0.06 1.12
N LEU A 107 8.58 0.33 0.74
CA LEU A 107 7.65 1.10 1.56
C LEU A 107 6.22 0.64 1.38
N ILE A 108 5.54 0.35 2.49
CA ILE A 108 4.10 0.10 2.52
C ILE A 108 3.42 1.26 3.25
N LEU A 109 2.41 1.84 2.63
CA LEU A 109 1.57 2.92 3.13
C LEU A 109 0.18 2.38 3.42
N THR A 110 -0.36 2.69 4.60
CA THR A 110 -1.75 2.37 4.93
C THR A 110 -2.35 3.42 5.85
N SER A 111 -3.61 3.77 5.62
CA SER A 111 -4.31 4.82 6.36
C SER A 111 -5.70 4.36 6.75
N GLU A 112 -6.08 4.52 8.01
CA GLU A 112 -7.41 4.19 8.52
C GLU A 112 -7.83 2.73 8.26
N THR A 113 -6.90 1.77 8.36
CA THR A 113 -7.14 0.34 8.06
C THR A 113 -7.20 -0.57 9.30
N ILE A 114 -6.94 -0.02 10.49
CA ILE A 114 -6.90 -0.78 11.76
C ILE A 114 -8.14 -0.60 12.63
N TYR A 115 -9.23 -0.06 12.09
CA TYR A 115 -10.46 0.21 12.84
C TYR A 115 -11.16 -1.06 13.35
N ASN A 116 -10.98 -2.20 12.67
CA ASN A 116 -11.58 -3.47 13.04
C ASN A 116 -10.51 -4.48 13.52
N PRO A 117 -10.46 -4.82 14.82
CA PRO A 117 -9.50 -5.78 15.37
C PRO A 117 -9.54 -7.16 14.73
N SER A 118 -10.70 -7.61 14.22
CA SER A 118 -10.81 -8.92 13.58
C SER A 118 -10.01 -9.03 12.27
N CYS A 119 -9.65 -7.89 11.67
CA CYS A 119 -8.87 -7.84 10.43
C CYS A 119 -7.37 -7.60 10.67
N HIS A 120 -6.94 -7.36 11.92
CA HIS A 120 -5.54 -7.02 12.23
C HIS A 120 -4.54 -8.09 11.78
N LYS A 121 -4.87 -9.38 11.96
CA LYS A 121 -4.00 -10.48 11.53
C LYS A 121 -3.82 -10.50 10.01
N LYS A 122 -4.92 -10.40 9.26
CA LYS A 122 -4.88 -10.36 7.79
C LYS A 122 -4.06 -9.19 7.26
N LEU A 123 -4.26 -8.00 7.85
CA LEU A 123 -3.51 -6.80 7.49
C LEU A 123 -2.02 -6.99 7.76
N LEU A 124 -1.67 -7.50 8.95
CA LEU A 124 -0.28 -7.75 9.31
C LEU A 124 0.35 -8.77 8.35
N ASP A 125 -0.35 -9.86 8.04
CA ASP A 125 0.16 -10.94 7.19
C ASP A 125 0.44 -10.48 5.76
N VAL A 126 -0.47 -9.71 5.16
CA VAL A 126 -0.20 -9.16 3.82
C VAL A 126 0.97 -8.20 3.85
N MET A 127 1.07 -7.33 4.86
CA MET A 127 2.18 -6.38 4.97
C MET A 127 3.52 -7.10 5.15
N THR A 128 3.63 -8.07 6.08
CA THR A 128 4.90 -8.76 6.34
C THR A 128 5.32 -9.67 5.21
N ALA A 129 4.38 -10.31 4.50
CA ALA A 129 4.69 -11.18 3.37
C ALA A 129 5.32 -10.40 2.19
N CYS A 130 4.87 -9.17 1.95
CA CYS A 130 5.32 -8.36 0.81
C CYS A 130 6.33 -7.26 1.15
N LEU A 131 6.68 -7.07 2.41
CA LEU A 131 7.72 -6.11 2.82
C LEU A 131 9.12 -6.70 2.63
N LYS A 132 10.05 -5.89 2.10
CA LYS A 132 11.47 -6.24 2.08
C LYS A 132 12.04 -6.35 3.50
N GLN A 133 13.17 -7.06 3.65
CA GLN A 133 13.82 -7.22 4.96
C GLN A 133 14.18 -5.87 5.63
N ASP A 134 14.57 -4.87 4.84
CA ASP A 134 14.89 -3.49 5.25
C ASP A 134 13.76 -2.49 4.93
N GLY A 135 12.61 -2.98 4.50
CA GLY A 135 11.45 -2.17 4.16
C GLY A 135 10.80 -1.51 5.37
N THR A 136 10.03 -0.46 5.12
CA THR A 136 9.29 0.29 6.15
C THR A 136 7.78 0.26 5.90
N ILE A 137 7.00 0.17 6.99
CA ILE A 137 5.55 0.37 6.96
C ILE A 137 5.22 1.70 7.63
N LEU A 138 4.52 2.59 6.93
CA LEU A 138 3.95 3.80 7.51
C LEU A 138 2.43 3.66 7.63
N LEU A 139 1.96 3.68 8.87
CA LEU A 139 0.56 3.54 9.22
C LEU A 139 0.04 4.82 9.89
N ALA A 140 -1.03 5.38 9.34
CA ALA A 140 -1.77 6.48 9.95
C ALA A 140 -3.18 6.01 10.34
N ALA A 141 -3.63 6.31 11.56
CA ALA A 141 -4.97 5.94 12.02
C ALA A 141 -5.38 6.77 13.23
N LYS A 142 -6.69 6.74 13.55
CA LYS A 142 -7.21 7.33 14.79
C LYS A 142 -6.67 6.56 16.01
N THR A 143 -6.49 7.30 17.10
CA THR A 143 -6.07 6.71 18.38
C THR A 143 -7.05 5.65 18.88
N HIS A 144 -8.36 5.85 18.61
CA HIS A 144 -9.40 4.89 18.94
C HIS A 144 -10.62 5.03 18.00
N TYR A 145 -11.24 3.91 17.65
CA TYR A 145 -12.49 3.82 16.90
C TYR A 145 -13.59 3.25 17.81
N PHE A 146 -14.52 4.10 18.23
CA PHE A 146 -15.67 3.66 19.03
C PHE A 146 -16.57 2.69 18.26
N GLY A 147 -17.14 1.71 18.95
CA GLY A 147 -17.96 0.65 18.35
C GLY A 147 -17.11 -0.54 17.94
N VAL A 148 -16.49 -0.48 16.76
CA VAL A 148 -15.66 -1.58 16.21
C VAL A 148 -14.41 -1.88 17.04
N GLY A 149 -13.89 -0.90 17.80
CA GLY A 149 -12.94 -1.13 18.89
C GLY A 149 -11.46 -1.10 18.50
N GLY A 150 -11.11 -0.82 17.24
CA GLY A 150 -9.72 -0.65 16.81
C GLY A 150 -9.04 0.61 17.35
N GLY A 151 -7.73 0.69 17.19
CA GLY A 151 -6.95 1.89 17.55
C GLY A 151 -5.44 1.66 17.48
N THR A 152 -4.68 2.74 17.43
CA THR A 152 -3.22 2.68 17.25
C THR A 152 -2.49 1.94 18.37
N GLN A 153 -2.84 2.19 19.64
CA GLN A 153 -2.20 1.52 20.77
C GLN A 153 -2.47 0.01 20.76
N GLN A 154 -3.72 -0.39 20.57
CA GLN A 154 -4.13 -1.79 20.52
C GLN A 154 -3.44 -2.53 19.35
N PHE A 155 -3.40 -1.92 18.16
CA PHE A 155 -2.71 -2.52 17.02
C PHE A 155 -1.20 -2.63 17.26
N ALA A 156 -0.57 -1.61 17.85
CA ALA A 156 0.85 -1.65 18.19
C ALA A 156 1.18 -2.79 19.17
N ASP A 157 0.34 -3.02 20.17
CA ASP A 157 0.53 -4.11 21.13
C ASP A 157 0.30 -5.48 20.50
N PHE A 158 -0.69 -5.59 19.60
CA PHE A 158 -0.90 -6.79 18.78
C PHE A 158 0.34 -7.12 17.94
N VAL A 159 0.91 -6.14 17.22
CA VAL A 159 2.10 -6.35 16.38
C VAL A 159 3.32 -6.75 17.20
N LYS A 160 3.56 -6.10 18.35
CA LYS A 160 4.66 -6.47 19.27
C LYS A 160 4.52 -7.90 19.78
N ALA A 161 3.30 -8.36 20.04
CA ALA A 161 3.05 -9.73 20.49
C ALA A 161 3.32 -10.78 19.40
N GLN A 162 3.34 -10.40 18.12
CA GLN A 162 3.69 -11.32 17.02
C GLN A 162 5.20 -11.46 16.79
N ASP A 163 6.02 -10.56 17.35
CA ASP A 163 7.49 -10.54 17.20
C ASP A 163 8.01 -10.57 15.75
N GLN A 164 7.21 -10.04 14.81
CA GLN A 164 7.57 -9.98 13.38
C GLN A 164 8.08 -8.60 12.94
N LEU A 165 7.67 -7.54 13.63
CA LEU A 165 7.98 -6.15 13.27
C LEU A 165 8.33 -5.33 14.51
N LYS A 166 9.20 -4.34 14.33
CA LYS A 166 9.45 -3.28 15.32
C LYS A 166 8.45 -2.15 15.10
N VAL A 167 7.82 -1.69 16.18
CA VAL A 167 6.80 -0.63 16.14
C VAL A 167 7.29 0.62 16.87
N GLN A 168 7.17 1.77 16.22
CA GLN A 168 7.48 3.07 16.79
C GLN A 168 6.38 4.08 16.45
N SER A 169 5.97 4.88 17.43
CA SER A 169 5.11 6.05 17.19
C SER A 169 5.96 7.23 16.76
N ILE A 170 5.64 7.83 15.61
CA ILE A 170 6.41 8.93 15.01
C ILE A 170 5.78 10.29 15.30
N THR A 171 4.46 10.41 15.17
CA THR A 171 3.73 11.66 15.41
C THR A 171 2.32 11.39 15.92
N SER A 172 1.73 12.38 16.60
CA SER A 172 0.33 12.36 17.01
C SER A 172 -0.26 13.75 16.85
N ASN A 173 -1.42 13.85 16.19
CA ASN A 173 -2.15 15.10 16.14
C ASN A 173 -3.10 15.17 17.34
N LYS A 174 -2.95 16.22 18.17
CA LYS A 174 -3.75 16.47 19.36
C LYS A 174 -4.88 17.48 19.13
N LEU A 175 -5.08 17.96 17.89
CA LEU A 175 -6.31 18.67 17.54
C LEU A 175 -7.46 17.71 17.81
N ALA A 176 -8.22 18.02 18.85
CA ALA A 176 -9.30 17.17 19.33
C ALA A 176 -10.24 16.84 18.16
N LEU A 177 -10.81 15.63 18.19
CA LEU A 177 -12.06 15.34 17.49
C LEU A 177 -13.10 16.31 18.05
N ALA A 178 -13.17 17.52 17.48
CA ALA A 178 -14.18 18.50 17.81
C ALA A 178 -15.53 17.82 17.54
N ARG A 179 -16.30 17.68 18.62
CA ARG A 179 -17.60 17.02 18.63
C ARG A 179 -18.60 17.73 17.72
#